data_AF-A0A0F9BQK3-F1
#
_entry.id   AF-A0A0F9BQK3-F1
#
_cell.length_a   1.000
_cell.length_b   1.000
_cell.length_c   1.000
_cell.angle_alpha   90.00
_cell.angle_beta   90.00
_cell.angle_gamma   90.00
#
_symmetry.space_group_name_H-M   'P 1'
#
loop_
_entity.id
_entity.type
_entity.pdbx_description
1 polymer ?
#
loop_
_entity_poly.entity_id
_entity_poly.type
_entity_poly.pdbx_seq_one_letter_code
_entity_poly.pdbx_strand_id
1 'polypeptide(L)'
;VGRSYDSLKVKTHEDTEATVIRHLPGSGRNAGRLGSLLVELPNGIQFAIGTGFSDKERDNPPPVGSIITFKYYGFYKSGIPRFASFLRVREEF
;
A
#
# COMPACT_ATOMS: atom_id res chain seq x y z
N VAL A 1 30.03 -8.98 4.18
CA VAL A 1 30.06 -7.93 3.13
C VAL A 1 28.96 -6.93 3.43
N GLY A 2 29.34 -5.84 4.10
CA GLY A 2 28.43 -4.91 4.78
C GLY A 2 28.05 -3.72 3.90
N ARG A 3 26.85 -3.19 4.10
CA ARG A 3 26.32 -2.02 3.39
C ARG A 3 27.28 -0.82 3.54
N SER A 4 27.92 -0.44 2.44
CA SER A 4 28.70 0.80 2.35
C SER A 4 27.76 2.00 2.16
N TYR A 5 28.02 3.08 2.90
CA TYR A 5 27.24 4.34 2.92
C TYR A 5 27.48 5.24 1.69
N ASP A 6 28.31 4.81 0.74
CA ASP A 6 28.82 5.63 -0.38
C ASP A 6 27.87 5.70 -1.60
N SER A 7 26.66 5.16 -1.49
CA SER A 7 25.64 5.21 -2.55
C SER A 7 24.27 5.48 -1.98
N LEU A 8 24.02 6.75 -1.67
CA LEU A 8 22.69 7.26 -1.34
C LEU A 8 21.82 7.26 -2.60
N LYS A 9 21.04 6.19 -2.78
CA LYS A 9 20.06 6.08 -3.85
C LYS A 9 18.85 6.95 -3.52
N VAL A 10 18.90 8.24 -3.89
CA VAL A 10 17.72 9.11 -3.91
C VAL A 10 16.74 8.53 -4.93
N LYS A 11 15.66 7.93 -4.42
CA LYS A 11 14.51 7.58 -5.25
C LYS A 11 13.41 8.57 -4.91
N THR A 12 13.03 9.39 -5.89
CA THR A 12 11.77 10.13 -5.86
C THR A 12 10.67 9.09 -5.71
N HIS A 13 9.97 9.11 -4.58
CA HIS A 13 8.74 8.36 -4.42
C HIS A 13 7.62 9.27 -4.91
N GLU A 14 6.65 8.68 -5.58
CA GLU A 14 5.41 9.36 -5.88
C GLU A 14 4.35 8.82 -4.93
N ASP A 15 3.49 9.70 -4.45
CA ASP A 15 2.29 9.35 -3.72
C ASP A 15 1.07 9.53 -4.62
N THR A 16 0.12 8.61 -4.48
CA THR A 16 -1.16 8.70 -5.17
C THR A 16 -2.24 8.08 -4.32
N GLU A 17 -3.48 8.24 -4.78
CA GLU A 17 -4.68 7.87 -4.07
C GLU A 17 -5.32 6.66 -4.72
N ALA A 18 -5.87 5.76 -3.91
CA ALA A 18 -6.64 4.62 -4.38
C ALA A 18 -7.82 4.36 -3.44
N THR A 19 -8.89 3.81 -4.00
CA THR A 19 -10.09 3.44 -3.26
C THR A 19 -9.98 2.01 -2.78
N VAL A 20 -10.26 1.74 -1.51
CA VAL A 20 -10.28 0.38 -0.97
C VAL A 20 -11.49 -0.37 -1.51
N ILE A 21 -11.25 -1.49 -2.19
CA ILE A 21 -12.31 -2.33 -2.78
C ILE A 21 -12.58 -3.56 -1.92
N ARG A 22 -11.55 -4.14 -1.29
CA ARG A 22 -11.71 -5.36 -0.49
C ARG A 22 -10.57 -5.55 0.51
N HIS A 23 -10.88 -6.16 1.65
CA HIS A 23 -9.87 -6.61 2.61
C HIS A 23 -9.50 -8.06 2.32
N LEU A 24 -8.20 -8.33 2.20
CA LEU A 24 -7.67 -9.67 2.03
C LEU A 24 -7.15 -10.18 3.38
N PRO A 25 -7.61 -11.35 3.84
CA PRO A 25 -7.18 -11.91 5.12
C PRO A 25 -5.67 -12.20 5.09
N GLY A 26 -4.99 -11.92 6.20
CA GLY A 26 -3.59 -12.28 6.37
C GLY A 26 -3.39 -13.77 6.53
N SER A 27 -2.20 -14.24 6.17
CA SER A 27 -1.75 -15.61 6.38
C SER A 27 -0.50 -15.64 7.26
N GLY A 28 -0.21 -16.80 7.86
CA GLY A 28 0.94 -17.00 8.76
C GLY A 28 0.87 -16.11 10.01
N ARG A 29 1.86 -15.24 10.21
CA ARG A 29 1.95 -14.33 11.35
C ARG A 29 0.76 -13.36 11.46
N ASN A 30 0.10 -13.08 10.34
CA ASN A 30 -1.06 -12.19 10.28
C ASN A 30 -2.39 -12.95 10.12
N ALA A 31 -2.42 -14.25 10.41
CA ALA A 31 -3.65 -15.03 10.39
C ALA A 31 -4.67 -14.42 11.35
N GLY A 32 -5.88 -14.14 10.85
CA GLY A 32 -6.95 -13.48 11.62
C GLY A 32 -6.88 -11.94 11.66
N ARG A 33 -5.89 -11.32 10.99
CA ARG A 33 -5.77 -9.85 10.86
C ARG A 33 -5.72 -9.45 9.40
N LEU A 34 -5.71 -8.14 9.12
CA LEU A 34 -5.51 -7.65 7.75
C LEU A 34 -4.19 -8.17 7.17
N GLY A 35 -4.27 -8.85 6.04
CA GLY A 35 -3.11 -9.25 5.24
C GLY A 35 -2.72 -8.13 4.29
N SER A 36 -3.66 -7.83 3.40
CA SER A 36 -3.52 -6.85 2.34
C SER A 36 -4.85 -6.16 2.05
N LEU A 37 -4.81 -4.94 1.53
CA LEU A 37 -5.97 -4.25 0.97
C LEU A 37 -5.93 -4.37 -0.54
N LEU A 38 -7.01 -4.85 -1.14
CA LEU A 38 -7.24 -4.67 -2.56
C LEU A 38 -7.76 -3.25 -2.77
N VAL A 39 -7.03 -2.47 -3.54
CA VAL A 39 -7.36 -1.08 -3.85
C VAL A 39 -7.44 -0.88 -5.35
N GLU A 40 -8.19 0.13 -5.76
CA GLU A 40 -8.38 0.50 -7.16
C GLU A 40 -7.94 1.96 -7.38
N LEU A 41 -7.10 2.15 -8.39
CA LEU A 41 -6.73 3.49 -8.88
C LEU A 41 -7.90 4.12 -9.63
N PRO A 42 -7.97 5.47 -9.72
CA PRO A 42 -8.95 6.16 -10.56
C PRO A 42 -8.86 5.77 -12.05
N ASN A 43 -7.75 5.18 -12.47
CA ASN A 43 -7.55 4.65 -13.82
C ASN A 43 -8.17 3.25 -14.04
N GLY A 44 -8.86 2.67 -13.04
CA GLY A 44 -9.46 1.33 -13.08
C GLY A 44 -8.49 0.18 -12.83
N ILE A 45 -7.26 0.47 -12.38
CA ILE A 45 -6.24 -0.55 -12.10
C ILE A 45 -6.39 -1.03 -10.67
N GLN A 46 -6.68 -2.32 -10.51
CA GLN A 46 -6.80 -2.97 -9.20
C GLN A 46 -5.50 -3.66 -8.81
N PHE A 47 -5.05 -3.46 -7.58
CA PHE A 47 -3.87 -4.11 -7.03
C PHE A 47 -3.95 -4.25 -5.51
N ALA A 48 -3.19 -5.19 -4.96
CA ALA A 48 -3.17 -5.44 -3.53
C ALA A 48 -1.96 -4.78 -2.85
N ILE A 49 -2.20 -4.04 -1.76
CA ILE A 49 -1.18 -3.46 -0.89
C ILE A 49 -1.14 -4.29 0.39
N GLY A 50 -0.01 -4.93 0.68
CA GLY A 50 0.20 -5.74 1.89
C GLY A 50 1.24 -5.16 2.86
N THR A 51 1.82 -4.01 2.52
CA THR A 51 2.97 -3.39 3.19
C THR A 51 2.66 -1.94 3.56
N GLY A 52 3.23 -1.47 4.67
CA GLY A 52 3.01 -0.11 5.17
C GLY A 52 1.96 0.02 6.28
N PHE A 53 1.26 -1.06 6.62
CA PHE A 53 0.30 -1.08 7.73
C PHE A 53 1.00 -1.30 9.07
N SER A 54 0.69 -0.44 10.03
CA SER A 54 1.00 -0.64 11.44
C SER A 54 0.13 -1.75 12.04
N ASP A 55 0.57 -2.34 13.16
CA ASP A 55 -0.22 -3.36 13.86
C ASP A 55 -1.64 -2.89 14.23
N LYS A 56 -1.82 -1.61 14.56
CA LYS A 56 -3.15 -1.04 14.85
C LYS A 56 -4.06 -1.02 13.61
N GLU A 57 -3.50 -0.68 12.46
CA GLU A 57 -4.21 -0.62 11.18
C GLU A 57 -4.52 -2.01 10.65
N ARG A 58 -3.75 -3.01 11.05
CA ARG A 58 -4.07 -4.41 10.77
C ARG A 58 -5.22 -4.95 11.63
N ASP A 59 -5.37 -4.39 12.82
CA ASP A 59 -6.46 -4.69 13.74
C ASP A 59 -7.75 -4.00 13.34
N ASN A 60 -7.64 -2.73 12.95
CA ASN A 60 -8.72 -1.88 12.46
C ASN A 60 -8.39 -1.43 11.03
N PRO A 61 -8.69 -2.28 10.02
CA PRO A 61 -8.43 -1.93 8.63
C PRO A 61 -9.33 -0.77 8.17
N PRO A 62 -8.84 0.12 7.28
CA PRO A 62 -9.68 1.14 6.68
C PRO A 62 -10.88 0.50 5.99
N PRO A 63 -12.09 1.07 6.09
CA PRO A 63 -13.27 0.45 5.52
C PRO A 63 -13.21 0.41 3.98
N VAL A 64 -13.92 -0.58 3.42
CA VAL A 64 -14.12 -0.66 1.97
C VAL A 64 -14.88 0.59 1.51
N GLY A 65 -14.39 1.24 0.46
CA GLY A 65 -14.88 2.52 -0.06
C GLY A 65 -14.04 3.72 0.37
N SER A 66 -13.19 3.60 1.40
CA SER A 66 -12.30 4.69 1.81
C SER A 66 -11.19 4.94 0.79
N ILE A 67 -10.81 6.22 0.67
CA ILE A 67 -9.67 6.64 -0.12
C ILE A 67 -8.41 6.54 0.76
N ILE A 68 -7.38 5.87 0.26
CA ILE A 68 -6.09 5.73 0.92
C ILE A 68 -4.99 6.35 0.07
N THR A 69 -4.04 7.00 0.72
CA THR A 69 -2.80 7.45 0.08
C THR A 69 -1.75 6.36 0.23
N PHE A 70 -1.06 6.03 -0.85
CA PHE A 70 0.07 5.11 -0.84
C PHE A 70 1.23 5.70 -1.63
N LYS A 71 2.45 5.31 -1.27
CA LYS A 71 3.66 5.64 -2.03
C LYS A 71 4.07 4.50 -2.93
N TYR A 72 4.65 4.82 -4.08
CA TYR A 72 5.21 3.86 -5.03
C TYR A 72 6.52 4.37 -5.64
N TYR A 73 7.23 3.49 -6.34
CA TYR A 73 8.56 3.78 -6.90
C TYR A 73 8.59 3.49 -8.41
N GLY A 74 7.65 4.09 -9.14
CA GLY A 74 7.37 3.86 -10.55
C GLY A 74 6.28 2.82 -10.81
N PHE A 75 5.98 2.58 -12.08
CA PHE A 75 4.92 1.67 -12.53
C PHE A 75 5.49 0.49 -13.32
N TYR A 76 4.80 -0.64 -13.28
CA TYR A 76 5.00 -1.73 -14.24
C TYR A 76 4.52 -1.30 -15.62
N LYS A 77 4.95 -2.01 -16.68
CA LYS A 77 4.44 -1.78 -18.06
C LYS A 77 2.91 -1.89 -18.16
N SER A 78 2.30 -2.64 -17.24
CA SER A 78 0.84 -2.80 -17.12
C SER A 78 0.15 -1.64 -16.40
N GLY A 79 0.87 -0.62 -15.93
CA GLY A 79 0.32 0.51 -15.18
C GLY A 79 0.14 0.27 -13.67
N ILE A 80 0.52 -0.90 -13.16
CA ILE A 80 0.44 -1.22 -11.72
C ILE A 80 1.59 -0.52 -10.98
N PRO A 81 1.33 0.19 -9.87
CA PRO A 81 2.39 0.83 -9.08
C PRO A 81 3.31 -0.21 -8.45
N ARG A 82 4.63 0.01 -8.59
CA ARG A 82 5.66 -0.89 -8.08
C ARG A 82 6.08 -0.48 -6.67
N PHE A 83 6.23 -1.48 -5.80
CA PHE A 83 6.57 -1.28 -4.39
C PHE A 83 5.59 -0.36 -3.66
N ALA A 84 4.31 -0.49 -4.00
CA ALA A 84 3.24 0.25 -3.35
C ALA A 84 3.22 -0.04 -1.84
N SER A 85 3.34 1.01 -1.03
CA SER A 85 3.26 0.92 0.43
C SER A 85 2.23 1.90 0.93
N PHE A 86 1.33 1.39 1.77
CA PHE A 86 0.33 2.20 2.44
C PHE A 86 1.00 3.33 3.24
N LEU A 87 0.41 4.54 3.19
CA LEU A 87 0.85 5.69 3.99
C LEU A 87 -0.18 6.08 5.03
N ARG A 88 -1.39 6.44 4.58
CA ARG A 88 -2.47 6.92 5.45
C ARG A 88 -3.83 6.77 4.77
N VAL A 89 -4.88 6.71 5.56
CA VAL A 89 -6.26 6.86 5.10
C VAL A 89 -6.55 8.35 4.93
N ARG A 90 -7.23 8.73 3.85
CA ARG A 90 -7.78 10.08 3.70
C ARG A 90 -9.11 10.10 4.46
N GLU A 91 -9.11 10.72 5.64
CA GLU A 91 -10.35 10.99 6.36
C GLU A 91 -11.09 12.12 5.63
N GLU A 92 -12.29 11.80 5.12
CA GLU A 92 -13.25 12.80 4.67
C GLU A 92 -13.99 13.27 5.93
N PHE A 93 -13.71 14.50 6.37
CA PHE A 93 -14.33 15.11 7.56
C PHE A 93 -15.82 15.42 7.32
#